data_AF-A0A7C8L3X2-F1
#
_entry.id   AF-A0A7C8L3X2-F1
#
_cell.length_a   1.000
_cell.length_b   1.000
_cell.length_c   1.000
_cell.angle_alpha   90.00
_cell.angle_beta   90.00
_cell.angle_gamma   90.00
#
_symmetry.space_group_name_H-M   'P 1'
#
loop_
_entity.id
_entity.type
_entity.pdbx_description
1 polymer ?
#
loop_
_entity_poly.entity_id
_entity_poly.type
_entity_poly.pdbx_seq_one_letter_code
_entity_poly.pdbx_strand_id
1 'polypeptide(L)'
;MFFSLSESYQRKKDELFESAKNTPLTSQVTVSHSQQLDHFINHFQNKKDSEIYVIEMIDKQTLTLKLEGQLDLVTASQLDHFIQENKPHWLEVDKLYIDLLDLHFFDTSGIKSIVTFMEEMKKRSLSISLITTKRTFEILDIMGVTDIFNNYNDETFHTI
;
A
#
# COMPACT_ATOMS: atom_id res chain seq x y z
N MET A 1 -11.72 -16.26 1.42
CA MET A 1 -12.01 -15.67 0.11
C MET A 1 -10.69 -15.13 -0.40
N PHE A 2 -10.08 -15.72 -1.43
CA PHE A 2 -8.81 -15.22 -1.96
C PHE A 2 -9.14 -14.04 -2.87
N PHE A 3 -8.88 -12.82 -2.42
CA PHE A 3 -9.02 -11.63 -3.26
C PHE A 3 -7.73 -11.46 -4.07
N SER A 4 -7.83 -11.53 -5.39
CA SER A 4 -6.69 -11.28 -6.26
C SER A 4 -6.45 -9.78 -6.38
N LEU A 5 -5.20 -9.34 -6.15
CA LEU A 5 -4.77 -7.97 -6.37
C LEU A 5 -5.02 -7.53 -7.83
N SER A 6 -4.79 -8.45 -8.78
CA SER A 6 -5.00 -8.17 -10.20
C SER A 6 -6.47 -8.01 -10.56
N GLU A 7 -7.36 -8.77 -9.92
CA GLU A 7 -8.82 -8.63 -10.12
C GLU A 7 -9.33 -7.32 -9.54
N SER A 8 -8.83 -6.92 -8.37
CA SER A 8 -9.24 -5.68 -7.71
C SER A 8 -8.81 -4.44 -8.52
N TYR A 9 -7.57 -4.46 -9.04
CA TYR A 9 -7.09 -3.46 -9.98
C TYR A 9 -7.94 -3.44 -11.27
N GLN A 10 -8.20 -4.61 -11.86
CA GLN A 10 -8.96 -4.70 -13.11
C GLN A 10 -10.39 -4.20 -12.94
N ARG A 11 -11.04 -4.53 -11.83
CA ARG A 11 -12.38 -4.04 -11.48
C ARG A 11 -12.41 -2.52 -11.36
N LYS A 12 -11.47 -1.93 -10.59
CA LYS A 12 -11.39 -0.46 -10.43
C LYS A 12 -11.14 0.24 -11.77
N LYS A 13 -10.28 -0.34 -12.61
CA LYS A 13 -10.03 0.16 -13.97
C LYS A 13 -11.32 0.20 -14.79
N ASP A 14 -12.09 -0.89 -14.79
CA ASP A 14 -13.33 -1.00 -15.55
C ASP A 14 -14.41 -0.03 -15.02
N GLU A 15 -14.50 0.16 -13.70
CA GLU A 15 -15.35 1.16 -13.05
C GLU A 15 -15.01 2.59 -13.49
N LEU A 16 -13.72 2.96 -13.52
CA LEU A 16 -13.27 4.27 -13.97
C LEU A 16 -13.59 4.50 -15.46
N PHE A 17 -13.42 3.47 -16.30
CA PHE A 17 -13.78 3.55 -17.73
C PHE A 17 -15.28 3.76 -17.94
N GLU A 18 -16.13 2.99 -17.26
CA GLU A 18 -17.59 3.14 -17.38
C GLU A 18 -18.08 4.48 -16.81
N SER A 19 -17.47 4.96 -15.73
CA SER A 19 -17.72 6.30 -15.19
C SER A 19 -17.38 7.38 -16.22
N ALA A 20 -16.20 7.30 -16.85
CA ALA A 20 -15.77 8.27 -17.86
C ALA A 20 -16.69 8.31 -19.09
N LYS A 21 -17.19 7.15 -19.53
CA LYS A 21 -18.06 7.04 -20.71
C LYS A 21 -19.42 7.72 -20.51
N ASN A 22 -19.93 7.71 -19.29
CA ASN A 22 -21.29 8.15 -18.97
C ASN A 22 -21.35 9.55 -18.33
N THR A 23 -20.21 10.23 -18.18
CA THR A 23 -20.12 11.51 -17.45
C THR A 23 -19.85 12.69 -18.40
N PRO A 24 -20.65 13.77 -18.35
CA PRO A 24 -20.35 15.00 -19.07
C PRO A 24 -19.02 15.62 -18.63
N LEU A 25 -18.19 16.02 -19.61
CA LEU A 25 -16.83 16.56 -19.44
C LEU A 25 -16.73 17.86 -18.62
N THR A 26 -17.85 18.48 -18.24
CA THR A 26 -17.91 19.76 -17.50
C THR A 26 -18.32 19.58 -16.03
N SER A 27 -18.36 18.35 -15.53
CA SER A 27 -18.87 18.04 -14.21
C SER A 27 -17.78 18.08 -13.12
N GLN A 28 -18.20 18.20 -11.86
CA GLN A 28 -17.31 18.09 -10.69
C GLN A 28 -16.56 16.74 -10.66
N VAL A 29 -17.16 15.70 -11.27
CA VAL A 29 -16.53 14.38 -11.46
C VAL A 29 -15.34 14.47 -12.40
N THR A 30 -15.43 15.24 -13.49
CA THR A 30 -14.30 15.43 -14.42
C THR A 30 -13.12 16.12 -13.73
N VAL A 31 -13.38 17.12 -12.88
CA VAL A 31 -12.35 17.79 -12.08
C VAL A 31 -11.68 16.79 -11.12
N SER A 32 -12.47 15.97 -10.42
CA SER A 32 -11.96 14.93 -9.52
C SER A 32 -11.10 13.89 -10.26
N HIS A 33 -11.53 13.42 -11.43
CA HIS A 33 -10.74 12.47 -12.22
C HIS A 33 -9.42 13.09 -12.72
N SER A 34 -9.43 14.37 -13.10
CA SER A 34 -8.21 15.09 -13.47
C SER A 34 -7.22 15.14 -12.30
N GLN A 35 -7.69 15.46 -11.09
CA GLN A 35 -6.84 15.50 -9.89
C GLN A 35 -6.24 14.11 -9.55
N GLN A 36 -7.04 13.06 -9.67
CA GLN A 36 -6.56 11.68 -9.47
C GLN A 36 -5.51 11.28 -10.49
N LEU A 37 -5.70 11.65 -11.77
CA LEU A 37 -4.71 11.44 -12.82
C LEU A 37 -3.41 12.20 -12.52
N ASP A 38 -3.50 13.45 -12.06
CA ASP A 38 -2.32 14.22 -11.67
C ASP A 38 -1.57 13.56 -10.50
N HIS A 39 -2.29 13.05 -9.49
CA HIS A 39 -1.66 12.30 -8.40
C HIS A 39 -0.94 11.05 -8.90
N PHE A 40 -1.58 10.29 -9.79
CA PHE A 40 -1.00 9.09 -10.37
C PHE A 40 0.20 9.39 -11.27
N ILE A 41 0.12 10.40 -12.14
CA ILE A 41 1.22 10.80 -13.01
C ILE A 41 2.42 11.25 -12.17
N ASN A 42 2.20 12.12 -11.17
CA ASN A 42 3.26 12.57 -10.28
C ASN A 42 3.91 11.40 -9.53
N HIS A 43 3.11 10.42 -9.09
CA HIS A 43 3.62 9.19 -8.47
C HIS A 43 4.56 8.43 -9.41
N PHE A 44 4.15 8.18 -10.65
CA PHE A 44 5.00 7.51 -11.63
C PHE A 44 6.26 8.31 -12.01
N GLN A 45 6.19 9.63 -12.04
CA GLN A 45 7.35 10.49 -12.29
C GLN A 45 8.37 10.48 -11.15
N ASN A 46 7.95 10.12 -9.93
CA ASN A 46 8.85 9.96 -8.79
C ASN A 46 9.67 8.66 -8.84
N LYS A 47 9.41 7.77 -9.80
CA LYS A 47 10.28 6.62 -10.06
C LYS A 47 11.64 7.12 -10.53
N LYS A 48 12.69 6.87 -9.73
CA LYS A 48 14.06 7.32 -10.00
C LYS A 48 14.99 6.12 -9.88
N ASP A 49 15.26 5.73 -8.64
CA ASP A 49 16.16 4.66 -8.27
C ASP A 49 15.40 3.64 -7.40
N SER A 50 15.44 2.38 -7.81
CA SER A 50 14.74 1.28 -7.14
C SER A 50 15.52 0.84 -5.89
N GLU A 51 15.44 1.67 -4.86
CA GLU A 51 16.01 1.40 -3.54
C GLU A 51 14.92 1.46 -2.47
N ILE A 52 14.98 0.53 -1.52
CA ILE A 52 14.12 0.52 -0.34
C ILE A 52 14.97 0.42 0.92
N TYR A 53 14.60 1.20 1.93
CA TYR A 53 15.15 1.13 3.26
C TYR A 53 14.05 0.68 4.20
N VAL A 54 14.32 -0.35 4.99
CA VAL A 54 13.41 -0.87 5.99
C VAL A 54 13.99 -0.58 7.37
N ILE A 55 13.31 0.26 8.14
CA ILE A 55 13.70 0.60 9.50
C ILE A 55 12.77 -0.17 10.43
N GLU A 56 13.37 -1.06 11.22
CA GLU A 56 12.69 -1.85 12.23
C GLU A 56 12.81 -1.19 13.61
N MET A 57 11.67 -1.03 14.29
CA MET A 57 11.62 -0.55 15.66
C MET A 57 10.72 -1.48 16.47
N ILE A 58 11.24 -2.02 17.57
CA ILE A 58 10.48 -2.84 18.52
C ILE A 58 10.41 -2.10 19.85
N ASP A 59 9.20 -1.81 20.31
CA ASP A 59 8.92 -1.36 21.68
C ASP A 59 7.94 -2.32 22.34
N LYS A 60 8.43 -3.07 23.34
CA LYS A 60 7.68 -4.13 24.03
C LYS A 60 7.11 -5.16 23.05
N GLN A 61 5.80 -5.15 22.84
CA GLN A 61 5.08 -6.08 21.94
C GLN A 61 4.65 -5.41 20.63
N THR A 62 5.06 -4.16 20.41
CA THR A 62 4.74 -3.41 19.20
C THR A 62 5.95 -3.37 18.27
N LEU A 63 5.76 -3.89 17.06
CA LEU A 63 6.68 -3.79 15.94
C LEU A 63 6.23 -2.64 15.03
N THR A 64 7.15 -1.75 14.68
CA THR A 64 6.94 -0.75 13.62
C THR A 64 7.95 -1.01 12.52
N LEU A 65 7.46 -1.27 11.31
CA LEU A 65 8.27 -1.35 10.10
C LEU A 65 8.02 -0.10 9.27
N LYS A 66 9.03 0.76 9.20
CA LYS A 66 9.00 1.96 8.36
C LYS A 66 9.69 1.68 7.03
N LEU A 67 8.96 1.95 5.95
CA LEU A 67 9.41 1.75 4.58
C LEU A 67 9.73 3.11 3.95
N GLU A 68 10.99 3.30 3.58
CA GLU A 68 11.46 4.53 2.92
C GLU A 68 11.99 4.20 1.51
N GLY A 69 11.74 5.10 0.55
CA GLY A 69 12.22 4.94 -0.83
C GLY A 69 11.15 4.43 -1.79
N GLN A 70 11.45 3.37 -2.54
CA GLN A 70 10.59 2.85 -3.61
C GLN A 70 10.27 1.38 -3.42
N LEU A 71 9.00 0.99 -3.61
CA LEU A 71 8.55 -0.38 -3.53
C LEU A 71 7.98 -0.86 -4.88
N ASP A 72 8.87 -1.34 -5.74
CA ASP A 72 8.57 -1.87 -7.06
C ASP A 72 8.90 -3.36 -7.15
N LEU A 73 8.80 -3.96 -8.34
CA LEU A 73 9.13 -5.37 -8.54
C LEU A 73 10.49 -5.81 -7.97
N VAL A 74 11.52 -4.97 -8.07
CA VAL A 74 12.88 -5.30 -7.60
C VAL A 74 12.96 -5.20 -6.09
N THR A 75 12.53 -4.07 -5.53
CA THR A 75 12.62 -3.82 -4.08
C THR A 75 11.57 -4.59 -3.27
N ALA A 76 10.47 -5.03 -3.89
CA ALA A 76 9.52 -5.99 -3.33
C ALA A 76 10.22 -7.29 -2.90
N SER A 77 11.10 -7.81 -3.76
CA SER A 77 11.86 -9.03 -3.45
C SER A 77 12.83 -8.81 -2.28
N GLN A 78 13.39 -7.59 -2.16
CA GLN A 78 14.27 -7.22 -1.04
C GLN A 78 13.48 -7.13 0.28
N LEU A 79 12.29 -6.53 0.25
CA LEU A 79 11.38 -6.48 1.40
C LEU A 79 10.96 -7.88 1.84
N ASP A 80 10.58 -8.75 0.91
CA ASP A 80 10.21 -10.13 1.21
C ASP A 80 11.37 -10.89 1.87
N HIS A 81 12.59 -10.71 1.37
CA HIS A 81 13.78 -11.30 1.96
C HIS A 81 14.03 -10.80 3.39
N PHE A 82 14.01 -9.47 3.59
CA PHE A 82 14.14 -8.85 4.91
C PHE A 82 13.11 -9.39 5.90
N ILE A 83 11.85 -9.53 5.49
CA ILE A 83 10.78 -10.05 6.33
C ILE A 83 11.06 -11.50 6.74
N GLN A 84 11.43 -12.36 5.80
CA GLN A 84 11.68 -13.78 6.13
C GLN A 84 12.88 -13.95 7.06
N GLU A 85 13.92 -13.14 6.91
CA GLU A 85 15.10 -13.17 7.78
C GLU A 85 14.79 -12.71 9.21
N ASN A 86 13.98 -11.66 9.37
CA ASN A 86 13.73 -11.05 10.68
C ASN A 86 12.50 -11.61 11.41
N LYS A 87 11.57 -12.25 10.71
CA LYS A 87 10.34 -12.85 11.27
C LYS A 87 10.53 -13.80 12.46
N PRO A 88 11.63 -14.58 12.58
CA PRO A 88 11.91 -15.36 13.79
C PRO A 88 12.14 -14.52 15.06
N HIS A 89 12.47 -13.23 14.93
CA HIS A 89 12.69 -12.33 16.06
C HIS A 89 11.41 -11.65 16.57
N TRP A 90 10.31 -11.72 15.81
CA TRP A 90 9.03 -11.06 16.13
C TRP A 90 8.05 -11.97 16.88
N LEU A 91 8.54 -12.94 17.66
CA LEU A 91 7.69 -13.96 18.30
C LEU A 91 6.79 -13.40 19.41
N GLU A 92 7.23 -12.32 20.08
CA GLU A 92 6.51 -11.70 21.20
C GLU A 92 5.68 -10.48 20.77
N VAL A 93 5.62 -10.20 19.47
CA VAL A 93 4.90 -9.05 18.91
C VAL A 93 3.41 -9.37 18.81
N ASP A 94 2.56 -8.50 19.36
CA ASP A 94 1.10 -8.57 19.26
C ASP A 94 0.53 -7.49 18.32
N LYS A 95 1.29 -6.42 18.07
CA LYS A 95 0.89 -5.29 17.24
C LYS A 95 1.95 -4.93 16.21
N LEU A 96 1.53 -4.74 14.97
CA LEU A 96 2.35 -4.32 13.84
C LEU A 96 1.85 -2.98 13.29
N TYR A 97 2.75 -2.01 13.20
CA TYR A 97 2.57 -0.81 12.41
C TYR A 97 3.39 -0.90 11.12
N ILE A 98 2.75 -0.66 9.99
CA ILE A 98 3.42 -0.51 8.70
C ILE A 98 3.38 0.97 8.35
N ASP A 99 4.54 1.62 8.35
CA ASP A 99 4.69 3.03 8.07
C ASP A 99 5.15 3.25 6.63
N LEU A 100 4.29 3.92 5.84
CA LEU A 100 4.48 4.23 4.43
C LEU A 100 4.68 5.73 4.17
N LEU A 101 4.96 6.54 5.20
CA LEU A 101 5.04 8.00 5.06
C LEU A 101 6.14 8.46 4.11
N ASP A 102 7.29 7.78 4.15
CA ASP A 102 8.47 8.09 3.35
C ASP A 102 8.61 7.16 2.12
N LEU A 103 7.53 6.46 1.77
CA LEU A 103 7.48 5.66 0.55
C LEU A 103 7.07 6.55 -0.63
N HIS A 104 8.04 6.90 -1.47
CA HIS A 104 7.89 7.87 -2.55
C HIS A 104 7.37 7.28 -3.87
N PHE A 105 7.50 5.97 -4.05
CA PHE A 105 6.96 5.24 -5.20
C PHE A 105 6.57 3.81 -4.82
N PHE A 106 5.53 3.29 -5.44
CA PHE A 106 5.18 1.87 -5.37
C PHE A 106 4.34 1.44 -6.56
N ASP A 107 4.44 0.17 -6.95
CA ASP A 107 3.57 -0.44 -7.96
C ASP A 107 2.80 -1.65 -7.39
N THR A 108 2.02 -2.32 -8.24
CA THR A 108 1.22 -3.47 -7.81
C THR A 108 2.09 -4.64 -7.34
N SER A 109 3.32 -4.80 -7.84
CA SER A 109 4.25 -5.81 -7.36
C SER A 109 4.70 -5.50 -5.94
N GLY A 110 5.06 -4.25 -5.67
CA GLY A 110 5.39 -3.79 -4.33
C GLY A 110 4.27 -3.97 -3.32
N ILE A 111 3.07 -3.51 -3.67
CA ILE A 111 1.90 -3.64 -2.81
C ILE A 111 1.58 -5.11 -2.50
N LYS A 112 1.78 -6.02 -3.46
CA LYS A 112 1.57 -7.45 -3.24
C LYS A 112 2.43 -7.97 -2.09
N SER A 113 3.70 -7.55 -1.99
CA SER A 113 4.59 -7.97 -0.90
C SER A 113 4.10 -7.48 0.46
N ILE A 114 3.66 -6.21 0.56
CA ILE A 114 3.05 -5.68 1.80
C ILE A 114 1.80 -6.49 2.18
N VAL A 115 0.87 -6.72 1.24
CA VAL A 115 -0.35 -7.47 1.51
C VAL A 115 -0.04 -8.90 1.95
N THR A 116 0.91 -9.56 1.31
CA THR A 116 1.34 -10.92 1.66
C THR A 116 1.88 -10.96 3.09
N PHE A 117 2.72 -9.98 3.44
CA PHE A 117 3.22 -9.82 4.80
C PHE A 117 2.09 -9.61 5.81
N MET A 118 1.13 -8.71 5.52
CA MET A 118 -0.02 -8.48 6.38
C MET A 118 -0.85 -9.76 6.58
N GLU A 119 -1.09 -10.52 5.52
CA GLU A 119 -1.82 -11.80 5.60
C GLU A 119 -1.09 -12.79 6.52
N GLU A 120 0.24 -12.91 6.39
CA GLU A 120 1.04 -13.77 7.25
C GLU A 120 1.01 -13.35 8.73
N MET A 121 1.04 -12.05 9.01
CA MET A 121 0.97 -11.53 10.37
C MET A 121 -0.44 -11.68 10.95
N LYS A 122 -1.50 -11.53 10.14
CA LYS A 122 -2.88 -11.83 10.57
C LYS A 122 -3.09 -13.30 10.89
N LYS A 123 -2.44 -14.24 10.19
CA LYS A 123 -2.46 -15.67 10.57
C LYS A 123 -1.88 -15.95 11.96
N ARG A 124 -1.03 -15.05 12.48
CA ARG A 124 -0.48 -15.07 13.84
C ARG A 124 -1.31 -14.26 14.85
N SER A 125 -2.48 -13.76 14.44
CA SER A 125 -3.38 -12.94 15.26
C SER A 125 -2.78 -11.60 15.71
N LEU A 126 -1.81 -11.05 14.97
CA LEU A 126 -1.32 -9.70 15.25
C LEU A 126 -2.38 -8.65 14.88
N SER A 127 -2.47 -7.60 15.68
CA SER A 127 -3.15 -6.38 15.25
C SER A 127 -2.27 -5.65 14.24
N ILE A 128 -2.84 -5.17 13.15
CA ILE A 128 -2.11 -4.49 12.07
C ILE A 128 -2.70 -3.11 11.89
N SER A 129 -1.83 -2.11 11.83
CA SER A 129 -2.20 -0.72 11.55
C SER A 129 -1.32 -0.14 10.44
N LEU A 130 -1.94 0.57 9.51
CA LEU A 130 -1.23 1.25 8.42
C LEU A 130 -1.07 2.73 8.76
N ILE A 131 0.15 3.25 8.65
CA ILE A 131 0.45 4.68 8.76
C ILE A 131 0.78 5.19 7.36
N THR A 132 0.04 6.18 6.88
CA THR A 132 0.14 6.64 5.48
C THR A 132 -0.27 8.09 5.34
N THR A 133 0.25 8.78 4.32
CA THR A 133 -0.27 10.10 3.97
C THR A 133 -1.63 9.94 3.26
N LYS A 134 -2.46 10.98 3.29
CA LYS A 134 -3.72 10.98 2.54
C LYS A 134 -3.49 10.69 1.04
N ARG A 135 -2.45 11.30 0.47
CA ARG A 135 -2.07 11.14 -0.94
C ARG A 135 -1.66 9.71 -1.27
N THR A 136 -0.82 9.09 -0.43
CA THR A 136 -0.40 7.70 -0.61
C THR A 136 -1.61 6.77 -0.58
N PHE A 137 -2.55 6.99 0.33
CA PHE A 137 -3.78 6.20 0.40
C PHE A 137 -4.71 6.42 -0.80
N GLU A 138 -4.82 7.65 -1.32
CA GLU A 138 -5.56 7.94 -2.56
C GLU A 138 -4.96 7.19 -3.76
N ILE A 139 -3.63 7.08 -3.85
CA ILE A 139 -2.97 6.29 -4.91
C ILE A 139 -3.31 4.79 -4.78
N LEU A 140 -3.31 4.25 -3.56
CA LEU A 140 -3.77 2.88 -3.30
C LEU A 140 -5.24 2.70 -3.73
N ASP A 141 -6.10 3.70 -3.51
CA ASP A 141 -7.49 3.63 -3.92
C ASP A 141 -7.66 3.65 -5.44
N ILE A 142 -6.89 4.49 -6.13
CA ILE A 142 -6.83 4.56 -7.59
C ILE A 142 -6.36 3.20 -8.16
N MET A 143 -5.41 2.54 -7.50
CA MET A 143 -4.96 1.19 -7.85
C MET A 143 -6.00 0.11 -7.51
N GLY A 144 -7.08 0.43 -6.81
CA GLY A 144 -8.13 -0.51 -6.44
C GLY A 144 -7.71 -1.53 -5.38
N VAL A 145 -6.72 -1.21 -4.55
CA VAL A 145 -6.12 -2.17 -3.60
C VAL A 145 -6.49 -1.88 -2.15
N THR A 146 -7.12 -0.73 -1.87
CA THR A 146 -7.56 -0.31 -0.53
C THR A 146 -8.47 -1.31 0.16
N ASP A 147 -9.42 -1.91 -0.57
CA ASP A 147 -10.29 -2.97 -0.04
C ASP A 147 -9.49 -4.16 0.52
N ILE A 148 -8.38 -4.51 -0.12
CA ILE A 148 -7.51 -5.61 0.31
C ILE A 148 -6.78 -5.23 1.60
N PHE A 149 -6.25 -4.00 1.68
CA PHE A 149 -5.66 -3.51 2.92
C PHE A 149 -6.68 -3.54 4.06
N ASN A 150 -7.89 -3.05 3.84
CA ASN A 150 -8.96 -3.00 4.85
C ASN A 150 -9.35 -4.39 5.39
N ASN A 151 -9.11 -5.48 4.64
CA ASN A 151 -9.38 -6.83 5.13
C ASN A 151 -8.35 -7.33 6.14
N TYR A 152 -7.12 -6.82 6.07
CA TYR A 152 -6.01 -7.23 6.95
C TYR A 152 -5.58 -6.14 7.91
N ASN A 153 -6.07 -4.92 7.74
CA ASN A 153 -5.77 -3.77 8.55
C ASN A 153 -6.89 -3.54 9.56
N ASP A 154 -6.54 -3.32 10.83
CA ASP A 154 -7.51 -2.95 11.86
C ASP A 154 -7.75 -1.44 11.86
N GLU A 155 -6.70 -0.64 11.63
CA GLU A 155 -6.77 0.83 11.70
C GLU A 155 -5.84 1.48 10.67
N THR A 156 -6.33 2.50 9.95
CA THR A 156 -5.51 3.36 9.08
C THR A 156 -5.33 4.72 9.73
N PHE A 157 -4.09 5.12 9.93
CA PHE A 157 -3.71 6.45 10.42
C PHE A 157 -3.28 7.33 9.25
N HIS A 158 -4.03 8.40 9.02
CA HIS A 158 -3.68 9.42 8.04
C HIS A 158 -2.94 10.56 8.74
N THR A 159 -1.69 10.79 8.35
CA THR A 159 -0.98 12.01 8.76
C THR A 159 -1.26 13.15 7.78
N ILE A 160 -1.22 14.37 8.32
CA ILE A 160 -1.46 15.63 7.60
C ILE A 160 -0.32 15.91 6.63
#